data_AF-A0A2R6W7Z4-F1
#
_entry.id   AF-A0A2R6W7Z4-F1
#
_cell.length_a   1.000
_cell.length_b   1.000
_cell.length_c   1.000
_cell.angle_alpha   90.00
_cell.angle_beta   90.00
_cell.angle_gamma   90.00
#
_symmetry.space_group_name_H-M   'P 1'
#
loop_
_entity.id
_entity.type
_entity.pdbx_description
1 polymer ?
#
loop_
_entity_poly.entity_id
_entity_poly.type
_entity_poly.pdbx_seq_one_letter_code
_entity_poly.pdbx_strand_id
1 'polypeptide(L)'
;MDMHDSGRASGMKCYELIINRAVLSLLLLYFGFMFSRTGDLDEMIQHFRKYLSPASAEADAHRVKDDYPLKNLDLALDPEVHQLLDMLKNASREAPPSKGYTRLDRALWDSENSCKSRVELPERYERRKHVENIEAPMGFKILMEQYEKLHRNCIRGSGNLTSLFFRHQSGDDDDGNGCKFLVAEAGNGLGNRVLWMVSTLLYAVLAGRVILIDPRSLIPSLMCEPFSGSSWVAPSEFPFADLRPDLWVSPDEFVAGIDAAAAKNGSNITLPSFKAVRGDDSWGPTSRFYCPMEQHLYSRVKWVTLGGCLYFLPELFAIPTFKLALEATFKNRVPLTHLLRSAMLPRDSVWNKVKDVLDGPFTQADELIGVHVRYRGGYVQYQNLNAHVNHKVHQCLLAGGLLRPGHHPLTFTNSSTLIFISSLYPGLHDELVKLYPRGNEDRVNILQLSSEGEQYSGLQIDEGALVEILSLSLCDAVLISPMSTYSTLAHAYGGMTPWIINFQDDQGPCTRAQALDGCYQGAGVFYVCPLDPAVDKQPIMKLVPSLKPCQDSSGVQLVH
;
A
#
# COMPACT_ATOMS: atom_id res chain seq x y z
N MET A 1 60.91 24.64 5.19
CA MET A 1 61.51 23.35 4.80
C MET A 1 60.88 22.23 5.60
N ASP A 2 59.68 21.73 5.33
CA ASP A 2 58.50 22.13 4.53
C ASP A 2 57.39 21.18 5.01
N MET A 3 56.29 21.71 5.57
CA MET A 3 54.96 21.87 4.95
C MET A 3 54.26 20.53 4.63
N HIS A 4 53.21 20.13 5.36
CA HIS A 4 51.81 20.63 5.43
C HIS A 4 50.83 19.87 4.51
N ASP A 5 49.72 19.46 5.13
CA ASP A 5 48.33 19.39 4.65
C ASP A 5 47.89 18.57 3.41
N SER A 6 46.86 17.75 3.62
CA SER A 6 45.66 17.65 2.77
C SER A 6 44.59 16.82 3.51
N GLY A 7 43.30 17.12 3.57
CA GLY A 7 42.51 18.24 3.06
C GLY A 7 41.03 17.97 3.42
N ARG A 8 40.31 19.01 3.86
CA ARG A 8 38.85 19.03 4.08
C ARG A 8 38.18 19.65 2.84
N ALA A 9 37.04 19.09 2.47
CA ALA A 9 36.03 19.47 1.48
C ALA A 9 36.09 20.85 0.76
N SER A 10 35.91 20.80 -0.57
CA SER A 10 35.21 21.75 -1.48
C SER A 10 35.19 21.03 -2.85
N GLY A 11 34.10 20.80 -3.59
CA GLY A 11 32.93 21.62 -3.85
C GLY A 11 32.94 22.03 -5.34
N MET A 12 32.02 21.46 -6.12
CA MET A 12 31.59 21.86 -7.49
C MET A 12 32.36 21.43 -8.76
N LYS A 13 31.55 20.86 -9.67
CA LYS A 13 31.64 20.70 -11.14
C LYS A 13 32.37 19.49 -11.72
N CYS A 14 31.57 18.48 -12.08
CA CYS A 14 31.57 17.83 -13.41
C CYS A 14 30.40 16.83 -13.52
N TYR A 15 29.22 17.32 -13.85
CA TYR A 15 28.06 16.50 -14.27
C TYR A 15 27.44 17.17 -15.50
N GLU A 16 28.06 16.95 -16.65
CA GLU A 16 27.45 17.04 -17.98
C GLU A 16 28.47 16.45 -18.97
N LEU A 17 28.32 15.17 -19.36
CA LEU A 17 28.83 14.63 -20.66
C LEU A 17 28.62 13.12 -20.89
N ILE A 18 27.71 12.44 -20.18
CA ILE A 18 27.41 11.01 -20.45
C ILE A 18 25.91 10.75 -20.58
N ILE A 19 25.18 11.61 -21.28
CA ILE A 19 23.89 11.26 -21.90
C ILE A 19 23.76 12.04 -23.21
N ASN A 20 24.59 11.73 -24.22
CA ASN A 20 24.28 12.14 -25.62
C ASN A 20 25.17 11.51 -26.71
N ARG A 21 25.74 10.31 -26.50
CA ARG A 21 26.46 9.61 -27.58
C ARG A 21 25.70 8.42 -28.16
N ALA A 22 24.90 7.71 -27.38
CA ALA A 22 24.13 6.57 -27.87
C ALA A 22 22.92 7.00 -28.74
N VAL A 23 22.18 8.01 -28.27
CA VAL A 23 21.00 8.56 -28.98
C VAL A 23 21.41 9.29 -30.25
N LEU A 24 22.49 10.08 -30.20
CA LEU A 24 23.02 10.77 -31.37
C LEU A 24 23.57 9.78 -32.41
N SER A 25 24.21 8.69 -31.97
CA SER A 25 24.71 7.63 -32.87
C SER A 25 23.58 6.86 -33.54
N LEU A 26 22.49 6.57 -32.81
CA LEU A 26 21.29 5.91 -33.36
C LEU A 26 20.57 6.81 -34.36
N LEU A 27 20.46 8.12 -34.07
CA LEU A 27 19.90 9.09 -35.00
C LEU A 27 20.77 9.23 -36.25
N LEU A 28 22.10 9.29 -36.11
CA LEU A 28 23.02 9.37 -37.26
C LEU A 28 23.00 8.10 -38.13
N LEU A 29 22.86 6.92 -37.52
CA LEU A 29 22.69 5.65 -38.25
C LEU A 29 21.36 5.59 -39.00
N TYR A 30 20.28 6.07 -38.38
CA TYR A 30 18.96 6.17 -39.02
C TYR A 30 18.95 7.20 -40.16
N PHE A 31 19.61 8.35 -39.98
CA PHE A 31 19.80 9.37 -41.01
C PHE A 31 20.62 8.84 -42.19
N GLY A 32 21.70 8.11 -41.92
CA GLY A 32 22.51 7.45 -42.96
C GLY A 32 21.72 6.41 -43.75
N PHE A 33 20.90 5.60 -43.07
CA PHE A 33 20.03 4.60 -43.69
C PHE A 33 18.93 5.23 -44.57
N MET A 34 18.29 6.30 -44.09
CA MET A 34 17.22 6.98 -44.83
C MET A 34 17.77 7.77 -46.04
N PHE A 35 18.89 8.48 -45.88
CA PHE A 35 19.52 9.21 -47.00
C PHE A 35 19.99 8.27 -48.12
N SER A 36 20.49 7.07 -47.76
CA SER A 36 20.84 6.02 -48.72
C SER A 36 19.64 5.48 -49.54
N ARG A 37 18.41 5.69 -49.07
CA ARG A 37 17.21 5.09 -49.66
C ARG A 37 16.39 6.06 -50.50
N THR A 38 16.37 7.35 -50.14
CA THR A 38 15.53 8.36 -50.82
C THR A 38 16.34 9.35 -51.66
N GLY A 39 17.61 9.61 -51.32
CA GLY A 39 18.47 10.52 -52.08
C GLY A 39 18.04 12.00 -52.11
N ASP A 40 16.93 12.36 -51.48
CA ASP A 40 16.37 13.71 -51.43
C ASP A 40 16.19 14.18 -49.97
N LEU A 41 16.82 15.32 -49.65
CA LEU A 41 16.82 15.93 -48.33
C LEU A 41 15.46 16.57 -47.99
N ASP A 42 14.73 17.07 -48.99
CA ASP A 42 13.43 17.74 -48.78
C ASP A 42 12.33 16.73 -48.44
N GLU A 43 12.39 15.54 -49.02
CA GLU A 43 11.47 14.43 -48.72
C GLU A 43 11.67 13.92 -47.27
N MET A 44 12.92 13.92 -46.79
CA MET A 44 13.27 13.53 -45.42
C MET A 44 12.76 14.54 -44.37
N ILE A 45 12.87 15.84 -44.67
CA ILE A 45 12.35 16.92 -43.82
C ILE A 45 10.80 16.88 -43.78
N GLN A 46 10.14 16.57 -44.90
CA GLN A 46 8.69 16.37 -44.91
C GLN A 46 8.27 15.15 -44.09
N HIS A 47 9.02 14.04 -44.14
CA HIS A 47 8.74 12.85 -43.36
C HIS A 47 8.85 13.12 -41.84
N PHE A 48 9.87 13.87 -41.41
CA PHE A 48 10.03 14.25 -40.01
C PHE A 48 8.98 15.27 -39.53
N ARG A 49 8.59 16.24 -40.38
CA ARG A 49 7.50 17.17 -40.07
C ARG A 49 6.16 16.45 -39.87
N LYS A 50 5.92 15.33 -40.54
CA LYS A 50 4.72 14.50 -40.35
C LYS A 50 4.67 13.86 -38.95
N TYR A 51 5.81 13.47 -38.39
CA TYR A 51 5.91 12.89 -37.05
C TYR A 51 5.92 13.95 -35.93
N LEU A 52 6.32 15.19 -36.24
CA LEU A 52 6.35 16.31 -35.30
C LEU A 52 5.11 17.22 -35.41
N SER A 53 4.19 16.97 -36.35
CA SER A 53 2.97 17.76 -36.48
C SER A 53 1.96 17.40 -35.37
N PRO A 54 1.28 18.38 -34.75
CA PRO A 54 0.30 18.14 -33.67
C PRO A 54 -0.87 17.21 -34.08
N ALA A 55 -1.11 17.05 -35.38
CA ALA A 55 -2.23 16.27 -35.92
C ALA A 55 -2.06 14.75 -35.77
N SER A 56 -0.83 14.22 -35.66
CA SER A 56 -0.60 12.79 -35.38
C SER A 56 -0.76 12.46 -33.90
N ALA A 57 -0.45 13.40 -33.00
CA ALA A 57 -0.75 13.29 -31.57
C ALA A 57 -2.25 13.41 -31.27
N GLU A 58 -3.00 14.13 -32.11
CA GLU A 58 -4.47 14.19 -32.01
C GLU A 58 -5.17 12.90 -32.46
N ALA A 59 -4.60 12.15 -33.40
CA ALA A 59 -5.19 10.91 -33.91
C ALA A 59 -5.13 9.74 -32.89
N ASP A 60 -4.05 9.64 -32.10
CA ASP A 60 -3.97 8.68 -30.99
C ASP A 60 -4.70 9.18 -29.73
N ALA A 61 -4.87 10.50 -29.57
CA ALA A 61 -5.72 11.09 -28.53
C ALA A 61 -7.23 10.93 -28.82
N HIS A 62 -7.62 10.58 -30.05
CA HIS A 62 -9.03 10.37 -30.44
C HIS A 62 -9.57 8.97 -30.12
N ARG A 63 -8.75 8.07 -29.54
CA ARG A 63 -9.22 6.76 -29.04
C ARG A 63 -9.43 6.68 -27.53
N VAL A 64 -9.23 7.79 -26.81
CA VAL A 64 -9.69 7.98 -25.42
C VAL A 64 -10.48 9.29 -25.36
N LYS A 65 -11.56 9.36 -26.14
CA LYS A 65 -12.66 10.27 -25.89
C LYS A 65 -13.71 9.49 -25.14
N ASP A 66 -13.71 9.67 -23.82
CA ASP A 66 -14.89 9.60 -22.98
C ASP A 66 -14.58 10.35 -21.68
N ASP A 67 -14.58 11.68 -21.79
CA ASP A 67 -14.90 12.56 -20.68
C ASP A 67 -16.44 12.48 -20.52
N TYR A 68 -16.94 11.31 -20.07
CA TYR A 68 -18.33 11.17 -19.63
C TYR A 68 -18.50 12.04 -18.37
N PRO A 69 -19.62 12.75 -18.20
CA PRO A 69 -19.67 13.90 -17.31
C PRO A 69 -19.63 13.46 -15.84
N LEU A 70 -18.45 13.51 -15.21
CA LEU A 70 -18.25 13.31 -13.76
C LEU A 70 -19.21 14.19 -12.92
N LYS A 71 -19.68 15.32 -13.46
CA LYS A 71 -20.72 16.16 -12.82
C LYS A 71 -22.04 15.43 -12.55
N ASN A 72 -22.40 14.43 -13.35
CA ASN A 72 -23.63 13.64 -13.14
C ASN A 72 -23.41 12.44 -12.23
N LEU A 73 -22.16 12.02 -11.99
CA LEU A 73 -21.82 10.92 -11.08
C LEU A 73 -21.75 11.35 -9.61
N ASP A 74 -21.38 12.61 -9.34
CA ASP A 74 -21.44 13.17 -7.98
C ASP A 74 -22.86 12.93 -7.40
N LEU A 75 -23.93 13.21 -8.16
CA LEU A 75 -25.33 13.09 -7.72
C LEU A 75 -25.78 11.69 -7.27
N ALA A 76 -25.03 10.62 -7.57
CA ALA A 76 -25.37 9.24 -7.22
C ALA A 76 -24.66 8.72 -5.96
N LEU A 77 -23.81 9.52 -5.30
CA LEU A 77 -23.09 9.11 -4.11
C LEU A 77 -23.97 9.14 -2.85
N ASP A 78 -23.74 8.21 -1.92
CA ASP A 78 -24.37 8.25 -0.60
C ASP A 78 -24.06 9.60 0.11
N PRO A 79 -24.99 10.17 0.89
CA PRO A 79 -24.80 11.47 1.55
C PRO A 79 -23.54 11.57 2.42
N GLU A 80 -23.18 10.47 3.08
CA GLU A 80 -22.00 10.35 3.93
C GLU A 80 -20.69 10.47 3.11
N VAL A 81 -20.69 9.91 1.89
CA VAL A 81 -19.55 10.00 0.96
C VAL A 81 -19.45 11.42 0.40
N HIS A 82 -20.59 12.05 0.10
CA HIS A 82 -20.65 13.46 -0.30
C HIS A 82 -20.05 14.39 0.75
N GLN A 83 -20.36 14.18 2.02
CA GLN A 83 -19.83 15.00 3.11
C GLN A 83 -18.30 14.92 3.17
N LEU A 84 -17.74 13.72 3.04
CA LEU A 84 -16.29 13.53 3.02
C LEU A 84 -15.66 14.16 1.77
N LEU A 85 -16.31 14.02 0.62
CA LEU A 85 -15.91 14.65 -0.64
C LEU A 85 -15.88 16.18 -0.53
N ASP A 86 -16.88 16.80 0.07
CA ASP A 86 -16.94 18.25 0.28
C ASP A 86 -15.87 18.73 1.26
N MET A 87 -15.58 17.96 2.31
CA MET A 87 -14.45 18.23 3.19
C MET A 87 -13.12 18.24 2.43
N LEU A 88 -12.86 17.25 1.56
CA LEU A 88 -11.65 17.21 0.71
C LEU A 88 -11.58 18.36 -0.29
N LYS A 89 -12.73 18.71 -0.91
CA LYS A 89 -12.84 19.86 -1.82
C LYS A 89 -12.53 21.16 -1.09
N ASN A 90 -13.00 21.33 0.16
CA ASN A 90 -12.71 22.52 0.97
C ASN A 90 -11.24 22.58 1.38
N ALA A 91 -10.66 21.48 1.87
CA ALA A 91 -9.23 21.41 2.18
C ALA A 91 -8.37 21.77 0.95
N SER A 92 -8.80 21.35 -0.25
CA SER A 92 -8.10 21.68 -1.51
C SER A 92 -8.17 23.16 -1.88
N ARG A 93 -9.22 23.87 -1.45
CA ARG A 93 -9.40 25.33 -1.67
C ARG A 93 -8.59 26.15 -0.67
N GLU A 94 -8.37 25.63 0.52
CA GLU A 94 -7.54 26.25 1.56
C GLU A 94 -6.04 26.05 1.29
N ALA A 95 -5.67 25.17 0.36
CA ALA A 95 -4.28 24.98 -0.06
C ALA A 95 -3.72 26.25 -0.73
N PRO A 96 -2.41 26.54 -0.57
CA PRO A 96 -1.78 27.67 -1.22
C PRO A 96 -1.96 27.63 -2.75
N PRO A 97 -2.01 28.79 -3.42
CA PRO A 97 -2.03 28.85 -4.88
C PRO A 97 -0.86 28.06 -5.46
N SER A 98 -1.17 27.08 -6.31
CA SER A 98 -0.18 26.35 -7.09
C SER A 98 -0.42 26.55 -8.58
N LYS A 99 0.62 26.39 -9.40
CA LYS A 99 0.43 26.37 -10.86
C LYS A 99 -0.56 25.26 -11.21
N GLY A 100 -1.40 25.51 -12.22
CA GLY A 100 -2.33 24.49 -12.74
C GLY A 100 -1.62 23.17 -13.07
N TYR A 101 -2.39 22.09 -13.13
CA TYR A 101 -1.91 20.77 -13.55
C TYR A 101 -2.57 20.41 -14.87
N THR A 102 -1.83 20.63 -15.96
CA THR A 102 -2.31 20.44 -17.33
C THR A 102 -2.10 19.00 -17.80
N ARG A 103 -2.67 18.66 -18.96
CA ARG A 103 -2.42 17.37 -19.61
C ARG A 103 -0.95 17.16 -19.95
N LEU A 104 -0.22 18.23 -20.27
CA LEU A 104 1.22 18.18 -20.54
C LEU A 104 2.01 17.87 -19.27
N ASP A 105 1.66 18.54 -18.15
CA ASP A 105 2.28 18.24 -16.84
C ASP A 105 2.06 16.78 -16.45
N ARG A 106 0.88 16.22 -16.77
CA ARG A 106 0.57 14.81 -16.55
C ARG A 106 1.44 13.88 -17.40
N ALA A 107 1.55 14.14 -18.69
CA ALA A 107 2.38 13.32 -19.58
C ALA A 107 3.86 13.34 -19.16
N LEU A 108 4.38 14.50 -18.73
CA LEU A 108 5.73 14.62 -18.19
C LEU A 108 5.88 13.82 -16.89
N TRP A 109 4.96 13.99 -15.95
CA TRP A 109 4.96 13.25 -14.69
C TRP A 109 4.95 11.73 -14.91
N ASP A 110 4.09 11.24 -15.78
CA ASP A 110 3.97 9.80 -16.07
C ASP A 110 5.22 9.25 -16.76
N SER A 111 5.95 10.07 -17.52
CA SER A 111 7.23 9.70 -18.13
C SER A 111 8.38 9.59 -17.11
N GLU A 112 8.37 10.46 -16.09
CA GLU A 112 9.37 10.46 -15.02
C GLU A 112 9.05 9.41 -13.93
N ASN A 113 7.78 9.06 -13.77
CA ASN A 113 7.26 8.17 -12.75
C ASN A 113 6.52 6.98 -13.37
N SER A 114 7.19 6.25 -14.27
CA SER A 114 6.61 5.10 -14.94
C SER A 114 6.13 4.05 -13.93
N CYS A 115 4.96 3.47 -14.20
CA CYS A 115 4.36 2.46 -13.34
C CYS A 115 3.52 1.50 -14.18
N LYS A 116 4.15 0.48 -14.78
CA LYS A 116 3.48 -0.51 -15.63
C LYS A 116 2.41 -1.28 -14.87
N SER A 117 2.66 -1.57 -13.59
CA SER A 117 1.71 -2.27 -12.72
C SER A 117 0.37 -1.54 -12.59
N ARG A 118 0.32 -0.21 -12.76
CA ARG A 118 -0.93 0.56 -12.71
C ARG A 118 -1.95 0.13 -13.76
N VAL A 119 -1.48 -0.32 -14.91
CA VAL A 119 -2.33 -0.80 -16.01
C VAL A 119 -2.37 -2.32 -16.04
N GLU A 120 -1.22 -2.96 -15.92
CA GLU A 120 -1.09 -4.41 -16.12
C GLU A 120 -1.61 -5.23 -14.94
N LEU A 121 -1.50 -4.76 -13.69
CA LEU A 121 -1.92 -5.53 -12.51
C LEU A 121 -3.45 -5.72 -12.43
N PRO A 122 -4.30 -4.69 -12.64
CA PRO A 122 -5.75 -4.88 -12.70
C PRO A 122 -6.17 -5.91 -13.75
N GLU A 123 -5.58 -5.87 -14.95
CA GLU A 123 -5.87 -6.84 -16.02
C GLU A 123 -5.52 -8.28 -15.60
N ARG A 124 -4.42 -8.47 -14.86
CA ARG A 124 -4.04 -9.79 -14.35
C ARG A 124 -5.08 -10.32 -13.36
N TYR A 125 -5.62 -9.48 -12.48
CA TYR A 125 -6.67 -9.91 -11.55
C TYR A 125 -8.00 -10.19 -12.23
N GLU A 126 -8.37 -9.39 -13.24
CA GLU A 126 -9.60 -9.56 -14.02
C GLU A 126 -9.62 -10.88 -14.82
N ARG A 127 -8.46 -11.32 -15.32
CA ARG A 127 -8.33 -12.54 -16.12
C ARG A 127 -8.26 -13.84 -15.30
N ARG A 128 -8.26 -13.78 -13.97
CA ARG A 128 -8.23 -14.99 -13.14
C ARG A 128 -9.53 -15.78 -13.31
N LYS A 129 -9.41 -17.09 -13.44
CA LYS A 129 -10.54 -17.97 -13.74
C LYS A 129 -11.33 -18.37 -12.48
N HIS A 130 -10.65 -18.45 -11.34
CA HIS A 130 -11.19 -19.08 -10.13
C HIS A 130 -11.44 -18.11 -8.97
N VAL A 131 -11.04 -16.85 -9.11
CA VAL A 131 -11.25 -15.81 -8.09
C VAL A 131 -11.94 -14.61 -8.73
N GLU A 132 -13.11 -14.24 -8.20
CA GLU A 132 -13.86 -13.08 -8.66
C GLU A 132 -13.04 -11.80 -8.50
N ASN A 133 -13.14 -10.91 -9.50
CA ASN A 133 -12.47 -9.63 -9.41
C ASN A 133 -13.22 -8.69 -8.46
N ILE A 134 -12.48 -8.02 -7.58
CA ILE A 134 -13.02 -7.01 -6.68
C ILE A 134 -12.90 -5.65 -7.37
N GLU A 135 -14.02 -5.15 -7.88
CA GLU A 135 -14.09 -3.81 -8.46
C GLU A 135 -14.08 -2.73 -7.37
N ALA A 136 -13.31 -1.67 -7.60
CA ALA A 136 -13.26 -0.52 -6.72
C ALA A 136 -14.59 0.28 -6.76
N PRO A 137 -15.23 0.54 -5.60
CA PRO A 137 -16.45 1.33 -5.52
C PRO A 137 -16.29 2.71 -6.15
N MET A 138 -17.33 3.22 -6.82
CA MET A 138 -17.30 4.55 -7.46
C MET A 138 -16.98 5.65 -6.45
N GLY A 139 -17.59 5.61 -5.26
CA GLY A 139 -17.31 6.56 -4.18
C GLY A 139 -15.83 6.58 -3.77
N PHE A 140 -15.19 5.41 -3.67
CA PHE A 140 -13.77 5.32 -3.38
C PHE A 140 -12.91 5.95 -4.48
N LYS A 141 -13.19 5.66 -5.76
CA LYS A 141 -12.46 6.25 -6.89
C LYS A 141 -12.54 7.79 -6.87
N ILE A 142 -13.75 8.33 -6.70
CA ILE A 142 -13.98 9.77 -6.63
C ILE A 142 -13.24 10.39 -5.44
N LEU A 143 -13.28 9.78 -4.25
CA LEU A 143 -12.55 10.28 -3.08
C LEU A 143 -11.03 10.31 -3.34
N MET A 144 -10.46 9.25 -3.91
CA MET A 144 -9.02 9.17 -4.21
C MET A 144 -8.58 10.19 -5.27
N GLU A 145 -9.38 10.44 -6.31
CA GLU A 145 -9.09 11.47 -7.32
C GLU A 145 -9.07 12.89 -6.72
N GLN A 146 -9.92 13.13 -5.72
CA GLN A 146 -10.04 14.45 -5.09
C GLN A 146 -8.97 14.62 -4.01
N TYR A 147 -8.62 13.52 -3.33
CA TYR A 147 -7.44 13.47 -2.47
C TYR A 147 -6.14 13.72 -3.26
N GLU A 148 -6.00 13.16 -4.47
CA GLU A 148 -4.86 13.46 -5.36
C GLU A 148 -4.75 14.97 -5.63
N LYS A 149 -5.87 15.66 -5.87
CA LYS A 149 -5.88 17.12 -6.07
C LYS A 149 -5.45 17.87 -4.81
N LEU A 150 -5.97 17.49 -3.65
CA LEU A 150 -5.56 18.05 -2.35
C LEU A 150 -4.05 17.90 -2.18
N HIS A 151 -3.57 16.67 -2.33
CA HIS A 151 -2.16 16.32 -2.18
C HIS A 151 -1.29 17.15 -3.12
N ARG A 152 -1.64 17.20 -4.41
CA ARG A 152 -0.90 17.97 -5.41
C ARG A 152 -0.88 19.47 -5.12
N ASN A 153 -2.01 20.06 -4.77
CA ASN A 153 -2.10 21.49 -4.47
C ASN A 153 -1.23 21.84 -3.26
N CYS A 154 -1.31 21.05 -2.19
CA CYS A 154 -0.52 21.27 -0.99
C CYS A 154 0.97 21.08 -1.24
N ILE A 155 1.40 19.99 -1.88
CA ILE A 155 2.83 19.73 -2.10
C ILE A 155 3.44 20.78 -3.04
N ARG A 156 2.75 21.17 -4.13
CA ARG A 156 3.26 22.18 -5.07
C ARG A 156 3.18 23.60 -4.53
N GLY A 157 2.17 23.91 -3.71
CA GLY A 157 1.92 25.25 -3.18
C GLY A 157 2.69 25.56 -1.89
N SER A 158 3.08 24.55 -1.12
CA SER A 158 3.68 24.73 0.22
C SER A 158 5.18 25.08 0.20
N GLY A 159 5.86 24.97 -0.94
CA GLY A 159 7.31 25.17 -1.03
C GLY A 159 8.10 24.09 -0.27
N ASN A 160 9.19 24.49 0.41
CA ASN A 160 10.01 23.55 1.18
C ASN A 160 9.29 23.14 2.47
N LEU A 161 8.89 21.87 2.56
CA LEU A 161 8.12 21.32 3.68
C LEU A 161 8.90 21.31 5.00
N THR A 162 10.22 21.13 4.97
CA THR A 162 11.08 21.18 6.16
C THR A 162 11.11 22.59 6.73
N SER A 163 11.33 23.61 5.88
CA SER A 163 11.26 25.01 6.31
C SER A 163 9.87 25.40 6.79
N LEU A 164 8.82 24.91 6.14
CA LEU A 164 7.44 25.12 6.56
C LEU A 164 7.17 24.54 7.95
N PHE A 165 7.65 23.33 8.24
CA PHE A 165 7.53 22.72 9.56
C PHE A 165 8.15 23.63 10.64
N PHE A 166 9.39 24.08 10.46
CA PHE A 166 10.07 24.93 11.44
C PHE A 166 9.44 26.32 11.62
N ARG A 167 8.88 26.92 10.56
CA ARG A 167 8.13 28.18 10.68
C ARG A 167 6.90 28.02 11.57
N HIS A 168 6.11 26.96 11.35
CA HIS A 168 4.96 26.66 12.21
C HIS A 168 5.37 26.46 13.67
N GLN A 169 6.48 25.73 13.93
CA GLN A 169 6.99 25.55 15.29
C GLN A 169 7.37 26.86 15.98
N SER A 170 7.77 27.87 15.20
CA SER A 170 8.15 29.19 15.70
C SER A 170 6.96 30.12 15.97
N GLY A 171 5.72 29.66 15.75
CA GLY A 171 4.50 30.44 15.97
C GLY A 171 4.08 31.33 14.79
N ASP A 172 4.72 31.19 13.64
CA ASP A 172 4.34 31.88 12.39
C ASP A 172 3.22 31.10 11.68
N ASP A 173 1.98 31.30 12.14
CA ASP A 173 0.79 30.62 11.64
C ASP A 173 0.05 31.35 10.50
N ASP A 174 0.46 32.59 10.18
CA ASP A 174 -0.19 33.43 9.15
C ASP A 174 0.51 33.29 7.79
N ASP A 175 0.84 32.06 7.42
CA ASP A 175 1.55 31.77 6.17
C ASP A 175 0.61 31.56 4.97
N GLY A 176 -0.70 31.75 5.18
CA GLY A 176 -1.73 31.51 4.18
C GLY A 176 -1.87 30.05 3.75
N ASN A 177 -1.22 29.10 4.45
CA ASN A 177 -1.23 27.69 4.11
C ASN A 177 -2.27 26.92 4.92
N GLY A 178 -3.41 26.62 4.29
CA GLY A 178 -4.46 25.81 4.90
C GLY A 178 -4.12 24.32 5.02
N CYS A 179 -3.05 23.84 4.40
CA CYS A 179 -2.73 22.42 4.36
C CYS A 179 -2.41 21.86 5.76
N LYS A 180 -2.87 20.63 5.98
CA LYS A 180 -2.58 19.82 7.14
C LYS A 180 -1.85 18.57 6.69
N PHE A 181 -0.87 18.14 7.46
CA PHE A 181 0.03 17.06 7.07
C PHE A 181 -0.07 15.89 8.04
N LEU A 182 0.17 14.70 7.51
CA LEU A 182 0.28 13.46 8.24
C LEU A 182 1.58 12.76 7.84
N VAL A 183 2.55 12.72 8.77
CA VAL A 183 3.83 12.06 8.55
C VAL A 183 3.69 10.59 8.93
N ALA A 184 4.06 9.70 8.02
CA ALA A 184 3.97 8.25 8.17
C ALA A 184 5.37 7.67 8.34
N GLU A 185 5.67 7.22 9.56
CA GLU A 185 6.93 6.57 9.92
C GLU A 185 6.66 5.08 10.14
N ALA A 186 7.44 4.19 9.53
CA ALA A 186 7.22 2.75 9.68
C ALA A 186 8.53 1.98 9.78
N GLY A 187 8.54 1.02 10.71
CA GLY A 187 9.63 0.07 10.90
C GLY A 187 9.17 -1.38 10.70
N ASN A 188 10.02 -2.33 11.10
CA ASN A 188 9.79 -3.78 11.00
C ASN A 188 9.73 -4.33 9.55
N GLY A 189 9.23 -5.56 9.39
CA GLY A 189 9.21 -6.26 8.11
C GLY A 189 8.34 -5.58 7.04
N LEU A 190 8.54 -5.96 5.77
CA LEU A 190 7.82 -5.41 4.62
C LEU A 190 6.29 -5.44 4.80
N GLY A 191 5.74 -6.58 5.23
CA GLY A 191 4.30 -6.76 5.49
C GLY A 191 3.73 -5.66 6.41
N ASN A 192 4.41 -5.44 7.53
CA ASN A 192 4.02 -4.42 8.50
C ASN A 192 4.11 -3.01 7.94
N ARG A 193 5.20 -2.68 7.24
CA ARG A 193 5.40 -1.35 6.65
C ARG A 193 4.31 -1.02 5.62
N VAL A 194 3.96 -1.94 4.72
CA VAL A 194 2.90 -1.69 3.72
C VAL A 194 1.53 -1.55 4.40
N LEU A 195 1.17 -2.44 5.33
CA LEU A 195 -0.11 -2.37 6.05
C LEU A 195 -0.22 -1.10 6.90
N TRP A 196 0.89 -0.64 7.49
CA TRP A 196 0.97 0.65 8.16
C TRP A 196 0.66 1.80 7.19
N MET A 197 1.37 1.86 6.06
CA MET A 197 1.18 2.95 5.09
C MET A 197 -0.23 2.99 4.53
N VAL A 198 -0.86 1.83 4.29
CA VAL A 198 -2.25 1.76 3.83
C VAL A 198 -3.22 2.29 4.89
N SER A 199 -3.03 1.91 6.16
CA SER A 199 -3.86 2.39 7.28
C SER A 199 -3.72 3.90 7.44
N THR A 200 -2.49 4.40 7.40
CA THR A 200 -2.16 5.83 7.51
C THR A 200 -2.68 6.63 6.31
N LEU A 201 -2.61 6.09 5.09
CA LEU A 201 -3.21 6.71 3.92
C LEU A 201 -4.72 6.86 4.05
N LEU A 202 -5.42 5.81 4.50
CA LEU A 202 -6.87 5.91 4.70
C LEU A 202 -7.22 6.98 5.74
N TYR A 203 -6.50 7.01 6.86
CA TYR A 203 -6.67 8.07 7.85
C TYR A 203 -6.37 9.47 7.28
N ALA A 204 -5.35 9.61 6.42
CA ALA A 204 -5.03 10.88 5.76
C ALA A 204 -6.20 11.37 4.89
N VAL A 205 -6.83 10.48 4.12
CA VAL A 205 -8.01 10.78 3.30
C VAL A 205 -9.19 11.21 4.20
N LEU A 206 -9.48 10.44 5.26
CA LEU A 206 -10.58 10.70 6.18
C LEU A 206 -10.42 12.00 6.96
N ALA A 207 -9.18 12.37 7.31
CA ALA A 207 -8.86 13.57 8.08
C ALA A 207 -8.53 14.79 7.21
N GLY A 208 -8.58 14.67 5.88
CA GLY A 208 -8.23 15.74 4.93
C GLY A 208 -6.79 16.21 5.08
N ARG A 209 -5.84 15.29 5.31
CA ARG A 209 -4.42 15.55 5.51
C ARG A 209 -3.58 15.03 4.35
N VAL A 210 -2.55 15.75 3.99
CA VAL A 210 -1.52 15.34 3.02
C VAL A 210 -0.59 14.34 3.69
N ILE A 211 -0.55 13.10 3.19
CA ILE A 211 0.38 12.09 3.69
C ILE A 211 1.81 12.36 3.21
N LEU A 212 2.78 12.19 4.10
CA LEU A 212 4.20 12.29 3.82
C LEU A 212 4.90 11.06 4.40
N ILE A 213 5.49 10.24 3.54
CA ILE A 213 6.15 8.99 3.93
C ILE A 213 7.63 9.24 4.17
N ASP A 214 8.11 8.72 5.30
CA ASP A 214 9.54 8.62 5.59
C ASP A 214 10.26 7.73 4.55
N PRO A 215 11.23 8.25 3.77
CA PRO A 215 11.95 7.46 2.78
C PRO A 215 12.75 6.31 3.39
N ARG A 216 13.10 6.35 4.68
CA ARG A 216 13.81 5.28 5.39
C ARG A 216 12.97 4.00 5.52
N SER A 217 11.65 4.11 5.36
CA SER A 217 10.74 2.96 5.30
C SER A 217 10.96 2.07 4.06
N LEU A 218 11.69 2.53 3.05
CA LEU A 218 11.87 1.90 1.73
C LEU A 218 10.58 1.71 0.91
N ILE A 219 9.39 2.01 1.45
CA ILE A 219 8.13 1.94 0.71
C ILE A 219 8.16 2.79 -0.56
N PRO A 220 8.67 4.04 -0.53
CA PRO A 220 8.78 4.83 -1.75
C PRO A 220 9.69 4.20 -2.81
N SER A 221 10.66 3.38 -2.42
CA SER A 221 11.57 2.68 -3.34
C SER A 221 10.97 1.40 -3.93
N LEU A 222 9.92 0.85 -3.30
CA LEU A 222 9.25 -0.40 -3.70
C LEU A 222 7.95 -0.13 -4.47
N MET A 223 7.29 0.98 -4.16
CA MET A 223 5.98 1.35 -4.71
C MET A 223 6.10 2.54 -5.67
N CYS A 224 5.21 2.59 -6.66
CA CYS A 224 5.04 3.72 -7.55
C CYS A 224 4.55 4.96 -6.78
N GLU A 225 4.75 6.14 -7.35
CA GLU A 225 4.07 7.35 -6.87
C GLU A 225 2.55 7.22 -7.07
N PRO A 226 1.72 7.31 -6.02
CA PRO A 226 0.29 7.08 -6.14
C PRO A 226 -0.49 8.28 -6.65
N PHE A 227 0.05 9.50 -6.50
CA PHE A 227 -0.65 10.75 -6.80
C PHE A 227 -0.01 11.47 -7.99
N SER A 228 -0.77 11.64 -9.08
CA SER A 228 -0.26 12.30 -10.27
C SER A 228 0.14 13.75 -9.97
N GLY A 229 1.37 14.15 -10.30
CA GLY A 229 1.87 15.52 -10.18
C GLY A 229 2.36 15.95 -8.79
N SER A 230 2.53 15.03 -7.85
CA SER A 230 3.16 15.30 -6.55
C SER A 230 3.68 14.03 -5.89
N SER A 231 4.81 14.12 -5.19
CA SER A 231 5.37 12.98 -4.45
C SER A 231 4.84 12.95 -3.03
N TRP A 232 4.44 11.76 -2.58
CA TRP A 232 4.13 11.46 -1.16
C TRP A 232 5.37 11.29 -0.28
N VAL A 233 6.58 11.44 -0.80
CA VAL A 233 7.82 11.24 -0.04
C VAL A 233 8.18 12.52 0.71
N ALA A 234 8.42 12.40 2.01
CA ALA A 234 8.95 13.50 2.82
C ALA A 234 10.41 13.81 2.43
N PRO A 235 10.86 15.09 2.50
CA PRO A 235 12.28 15.42 2.34
C PRO A 235 13.16 14.64 3.30
N SER A 236 14.35 14.21 2.86
CA SER A 236 15.26 13.39 3.69
C SER A 236 15.72 14.12 4.96
N GLU A 237 15.79 15.44 4.93
CA GLU A 237 16.15 16.32 6.05
C GLU A 237 14.96 16.69 6.96
N PHE A 238 13.76 16.16 6.69
CA PHE A 238 12.58 16.44 7.49
C PHE A 238 12.77 15.96 8.94
N PRO A 239 12.32 16.73 9.96
CA PRO A 239 12.48 16.36 11.37
C PRO A 239 11.48 15.27 11.79
N PHE A 240 11.72 14.03 11.37
CA PHE A 240 10.93 12.87 11.79
C PHE A 240 10.95 12.69 13.31
N ALA A 241 9.85 12.19 13.86
CA ALA A 241 9.64 12.18 15.31
C ALA A 241 10.51 11.16 16.04
N ASP A 242 10.92 10.08 15.37
CA ASP A 242 11.90 9.13 15.90
C ASP A 242 13.30 9.74 16.06
N LEU A 243 13.70 10.65 15.16
CA LEU A 243 15.01 11.31 15.17
C LEU A 243 15.04 12.60 15.99
N ARG A 244 13.91 13.33 16.01
CA ARG A 244 13.77 14.64 16.66
C ARG A 244 12.53 14.69 17.56
N PRO A 245 12.44 13.82 18.58
CA PRO A 245 11.27 13.76 19.46
C PRO A 245 11.03 15.08 20.21
N ASP A 246 12.06 15.92 20.36
CA ASP A 246 11.99 17.25 20.96
C ASP A 246 11.09 18.24 20.18
N LEU A 247 10.81 17.97 18.90
CA LEU A 247 9.99 18.81 18.03
C LEU A 247 8.52 18.36 17.94
N TRP A 248 8.15 17.27 18.62
CA TRP A 248 6.84 16.65 18.55
C TRP A 248 6.26 16.48 19.95
N VAL A 249 5.03 16.93 20.15
CA VAL A 249 4.30 16.68 21.40
C VAL A 249 4.00 15.19 21.48
N SER A 250 4.44 14.57 22.57
CA SER A 250 4.19 13.14 22.81
C SER A 250 2.69 12.86 22.98
N PRO A 251 2.21 11.63 22.72
CA PRO A 251 0.80 11.30 22.92
C PRO A 251 0.33 11.55 24.36
N ASP A 252 1.15 11.21 25.35
CA ASP A 252 0.84 11.41 26.77
C ASP A 252 0.74 12.89 27.13
N GLU A 253 1.64 13.73 26.61
CA GLU A 253 1.60 15.18 26.82
C GLU A 253 0.37 15.81 26.14
N PHE A 254 0.05 15.36 24.92
CA PHE A 254 -1.14 15.81 24.20
C PHE A 254 -2.41 15.48 25.00
N VAL A 255 -2.54 14.24 25.44
CA VAL A 255 -3.65 13.76 26.28
C VAL A 255 -3.73 14.52 27.61
N ALA A 256 -2.61 14.69 28.31
CA ALA A 256 -2.58 15.43 29.57
C ALA A 256 -3.01 16.89 29.39
N GLY A 257 -2.62 17.52 28.28
CA GLY A 257 -3.06 18.85 27.90
C GLY A 257 -4.58 18.94 27.66
N ILE A 258 -5.15 17.94 26.99
CA ILE A 258 -6.60 17.82 26.79
C ILE A 258 -7.32 17.70 28.13
N ASP A 259 -6.89 16.78 28.99
CA ASP A 259 -7.55 16.51 30.27
C ASP A 259 -7.47 17.72 31.21
N ALA A 260 -6.32 18.41 31.25
CA ALA A 260 -6.17 19.63 32.02
C ALA A 260 -7.07 20.76 31.52
N ALA A 261 -7.25 20.88 30.20
CA ALA A 261 -8.15 21.88 29.62
C ALA A 261 -9.63 21.52 29.85
N ALA A 262 -10.00 20.24 29.75
CA ALA A 262 -11.34 19.75 30.05
C ALA A 262 -11.72 19.99 31.53
N ALA A 263 -10.79 19.76 32.45
CA ALA A 263 -10.99 20.01 33.88
C ALA A 263 -11.23 21.51 34.19
N LYS A 264 -10.68 22.43 33.38
CA LYS A 264 -10.84 23.88 33.56
C LYS A 264 -12.07 24.46 32.86
N ASN A 265 -12.34 24.04 31.63
CA ASN A 265 -13.31 24.68 30.74
C ASN A 265 -14.51 23.80 30.38
N GLY A 266 -14.64 22.61 30.99
CA GLY A 266 -15.65 21.62 30.62
C GLY A 266 -15.48 21.16 29.17
N SER A 267 -16.58 21.12 28.40
CA SER A 267 -16.55 20.67 27.01
C SER A 267 -15.95 21.67 26.01
N ASN A 268 -15.67 22.91 26.42
CA ASN A 268 -15.14 23.96 25.54
C ASN A 268 -13.60 24.02 25.63
N ILE A 269 -12.97 22.92 25.23
CA ILE A 269 -11.52 22.71 25.31
C ILE A 269 -10.83 23.62 24.28
N THR A 270 -10.11 24.63 24.78
CA THR A 270 -9.17 25.42 23.98
C THR A 270 -7.79 24.87 24.26
N LEU A 271 -7.20 24.17 23.30
CA LEU A 271 -5.88 23.58 23.46
C LEU A 271 -4.80 24.67 23.53
N PRO A 272 -3.64 24.36 24.16
CA PRO A 272 -2.38 24.99 23.76
C PRO A 272 -2.23 24.89 22.24
N SER A 273 -1.57 25.85 21.61
CA SER A 273 -1.36 25.87 20.15
C SER A 273 -0.38 24.78 19.71
N PHE A 274 -0.73 23.50 19.89
CA PHE A 274 0.08 22.35 19.48
C PHE A 274 0.19 22.35 17.96
N LYS A 275 1.42 22.45 17.46
CA LYS A 275 1.72 22.54 16.02
C LYS A 275 2.03 21.19 15.41
N ALA A 276 2.70 20.34 16.19
CA ALA A 276 3.06 18.98 15.81
C ALA A 276 2.79 18.01 16.96
N VAL A 277 2.05 16.95 16.68
CA VAL A 277 1.63 15.96 17.67
C VAL A 277 1.87 14.55 17.15
N ARG A 278 2.35 13.66 18.03
CA ARG A 278 2.45 12.23 17.79
C ARG A 278 1.18 11.50 18.23
N GLY A 279 0.66 10.60 17.39
CA GLY A 279 -0.59 9.88 17.65
C GLY A 279 -0.42 8.42 18.12
N ASP A 280 0.81 7.92 18.18
CA ASP A 280 1.13 6.50 18.34
C ASP A 280 2.03 6.19 19.55
N ASP A 281 2.06 4.92 19.96
CA ASP A 281 2.91 4.36 21.02
C ASP A 281 4.13 3.56 20.48
N SER A 282 4.54 3.78 19.23
CA SER A 282 5.53 3.00 18.47
C SER A 282 5.06 1.65 17.92
N TRP A 283 3.89 1.15 18.31
CA TRP A 283 3.28 -0.03 17.70
C TRP A 283 2.09 0.35 16.81
N GLY A 284 1.23 1.22 17.34
CA GLY A 284 0.07 1.76 16.62
C GLY A 284 -0.49 3.02 17.26
N PRO A 285 -1.60 3.56 16.72
CA PRO A 285 -2.28 4.69 17.34
C PRO A 285 -2.70 4.35 18.77
N THR A 286 -2.56 5.33 19.68
CA THR A 286 -2.94 5.13 21.09
C THR A 286 -4.45 4.91 21.24
N SER A 287 -4.90 4.30 22.34
CA SER A 287 -6.33 4.04 22.55
C SER A 287 -7.22 5.29 22.47
N ARG A 288 -6.73 6.43 22.96
CA ARG A 288 -7.43 7.73 22.87
C ARG A 288 -7.41 8.35 21.49
N PHE A 289 -6.54 7.89 20.58
CA PHE A 289 -6.55 8.34 19.19
C PHE A 289 -7.92 8.09 18.53
N TYR A 290 -8.61 7.02 18.90
CA TYR A 290 -9.88 6.64 18.28
C TYR A 290 -11.11 7.41 18.82
N CYS A 291 -10.91 8.35 19.74
CA CYS A 291 -11.99 9.04 20.43
C CYS A 291 -12.46 10.30 19.67
N PRO A 292 -13.78 10.58 19.64
CA PRO A 292 -14.33 11.74 18.95
C PRO A 292 -13.71 13.08 19.36
N MET A 293 -13.53 13.33 20.66
CA MET A 293 -12.96 14.58 21.15
C MET A 293 -11.52 14.76 20.68
N GLU A 294 -10.68 13.74 20.86
CA GLU A 294 -9.29 13.73 20.43
C GLU A 294 -9.18 13.90 18.91
N GLN A 295 -10.03 13.24 18.13
CA GLN A 295 -10.07 13.39 16.67
C GLN A 295 -10.44 14.81 16.25
N HIS A 296 -11.41 15.44 16.92
CA HIS A 296 -11.74 16.85 16.70
C HIS A 296 -10.54 17.76 16.99
N LEU A 297 -9.75 17.46 18.02
CA LEU A 297 -8.56 18.21 18.37
C LEU A 297 -7.40 17.95 17.40
N TYR A 298 -7.16 16.70 17.02
CA TYR A 298 -6.23 16.35 15.95
C TYR A 298 -6.57 17.12 14.68
N SER A 299 -7.85 17.29 14.31
CA SER A 299 -8.26 18.03 13.10
C SER A 299 -7.76 19.48 13.03
N ARG A 300 -7.38 20.07 14.16
CA ARG A 300 -6.86 21.45 14.29
C ARG A 300 -5.33 21.54 14.25
N VAL A 301 -4.63 20.44 14.52
CA VAL A 301 -3.15 20.39 14.53
C VAL A 301 -2.64 20.38 13.09
N LYS A 302 -1.63 21.20 12.78
CA LYS A 302 -1.06 21.26 11.42
C LYS A 302 -0.31 19.99 11.05
N TRP A 303 0.54 19.49 11.95
CA TRP A 303 1.37 18.31 11.74
C TRP A 303 0.98 17.19 12.69
N VAL A 304 0.58 16.06 12.14
CA VAL A 304 0.43 14.83 12.92
C VAL A 304 1.44 13.83 12.41
N THR A 305 2.10 13.10 13.29
CA THR A 305 2.92 11.94 12.91
C THR A 305 2.31 10.67 13.49
N LEU A 306 2.41 9.60 12.71
CA LEU A 306 2.10 8.23 13.12
C LEU A 306 3.30 7.35 12.79
N GLY A 307 3.97 6.87 13.84
CA GLY A 307 5.01 5.84 13.82
C GLY A 307 4.50 4.46 14.26
N GLY A 308 4.78 3.40 13.52
CA GLY A 308 4.38 2.06 13.98
C GLY A 308 4.53 0.93 12.98
N CYS A 309 3.88 -0.19 13.28
CA CYS A 309 3.98 -1.41 12.48
C CYS A 309 2.75 -2.31 12.48
N LEU A 310 1.68 -1.93 13.19
CA LEU A 310 0.44 -2.70 13.25
C LEU A 310 -0.58 -2.23 12.21
N TYR A 311 -1.35 -3.17 11.67
CA TYR A 311 -2.42 -2.91 10.70
C TYR A 311 -3.66 -2.33 11.40
N PHE A 312 -3.71 -1.02 11.61
CA PHE A 312 -4.77 -0.38 12.40
C PHE A 312 -6.03 0.03 11.62
N LEU A 313 -6.06 -0.19 10.30
CA LEU A 313 -7.18 0.19 9.44
C LEU A 313 -8.56 -0.28 9.97
N PRO A 314 -8.75 -1.52 10.47
CA PRO A 314 -10.06 -1.97 10.93
C PRO A 314 -10.65 -1.04 12.00
N GLU A 315 -9.83 -0.57 12.95
CA GLU A 315 -10.30 0.30 14.04
C GLU A 315 -10.59 1.73 13.59
N LEU A 316 -10.25 2.14 12.37
CA LEU A 316 -10.74 3.39 11.79
C LEU A 316 -12.27 3.40 11.62
N PHE A 317 -12.90 2.23 11.42
CA PHE A 317 -14.36 2.10 11.43
C PHE A 317 -14.97 2.33 12.83
N ALA A 318 -14.14 2.27 13.88
CA ALA A 318 -14.53 2.58 15.25
C ALA A 318 -14.50 4.07 15.58
N ILE A 319 -13.94 4.92 14.71
CA ILE A 319 -13.99 6.38 14.90
C ILE A 319 -15.37 6.89 14.47
N PRO A 320 -16.23 7.39 15.38
CA PRO A 320 -17.62 7.72 15.06
C PRO A 320 -17.77 8.73 13.92
N THR A 321 -16.87 9.70 13.82
CA THR A 321 -16.86 10.74 12.77
C THR A 321 -16.57 10.17 11.38
N PHE A 322 -15.85 9.05 11.28
CA PHE A 322 -15.49 8.44 9.99
C PHE A 322 -16.37 7.25 9.62
N LYS A 323 -16.95 6.60 10.62
CA LYS A 323 -17.70 5.35 10.49
C LYS A 323 -18.65 5.39 9.29
N LEU A 324 -19.62 6.30 9.29
CA LEU A 324 -20.67 6.32 8.28
C LEU A 324 -20.14 6.48 6.84
N ALA A 325 -19.15 7.34 6.63
CA ALA A 325 -18.51 7.50 5.32
C ALA A 325 -17.74 6.24 4.90
N LEU A 326 -17.07 5.56 5.84
CA LEU A 326 -16.38 4.30 5.57
C LEU A 326 -17.36 3.17 5.23
N GLU A 327 -18.47 3.03 5.96
CA GLU A 327 -19.48 2.00 5.68
C GLU A 327 -20.16 2.23 4.33
N ALA A 328 -20.42 3.48 3.97
CA ALA A 328 -20.99 3.85 2.68
C ALA A 328 -20.00 3.66 1.51
N THR A 329 -18.72 4.02 1.71
CA THR A 329 -17.68 3.87 0.68
C THR A 329 -17.34 2.41 0.43
N PHE A 330 -17.21 1.62 1.48
CA PHE A 330 -16.77 0.23 1.43
C PHE A 330 -17.89 -0.72 1.86
N LYS A 331 -19.00 -0.71 1.10
CA LYS A 331 -20.15 -1.62 1.33
C LYS A 331 -19.74 -3.10 1.33
N ASN A 332 -18.71 -3.42 0.55
CA ASN A 332 -18.10 -4.74 0.51
C ASN A 332 -17.00 -4.96 1.55
N ARG A 333 -16.81 -4.10 2.56
CA ARG A 333 -15.90 -4.35 3.69
C ARG A 333 -14.48 -4.81 3.33
N VAL A 334 -13.96 -4.42 2.15
CA VAL A 334 -12.59 -4.74 1.69
C VAL A 334 -11.76 -3.49 1.35
N PRO A 335 -11.69 -2.48 2.25
CA PRO A 335 -10.91 -1.26 2.02
C PRO A 335 -9.43 -1.54 1.75
N LEU A 336 -8.85 -2.55 2.40
CA LEU A 336 -7.45 -2.94 2.22
C LEU A 336 -7.14 -3.28 0.76
N THR A 337 -7.95 -4.12 0.12
CA THR A 337 -7.78 -4.50 -1.30
C THR A 337 -7.81 -3.28 -2.21
N HIS A 338 -8.78 -2.38 -2.01
CA HIS A 338 -8.92 -1.19 -2.84
C HIS A 338 -7.72 -0.25 -2.72
N LEU A 339 -7.24 -0.03 -1.49
CA LEU A 339 -6.06 0.82 -1.24
C LEU A 339 -4.78 0.18 -1.78
N LEU A 340 -4.59 -1.13 -1.59
CA LEU A 340 -3.43 -1.85 -2.12
C LEU A 340 -3.38 -1.77 -3.66
N ARG A 341 -4.52 -2.02 -4.32
CA ARG A 341 -4.63 -1.99 -5.79
C ARG A 341 -4.66 -0.59 -6.40
N SER A 342 -4.73 0.47 -5.59
CA SER A 342 -4.78 1.87 -6.09
C SER A 342 -3.55 2.70 -5.73
N ALA A 343 -2.99 2.51 -4.54
CA ALA A 343 -1.91 3.33 -4.00
C ALA A 343 -0.62 2.56 -3.71
N MET A 344 -0.67 1.25 -3.45
CA MET A 344 0.52 0.43 -3.21
C MET A 344 0.85 -0.39 -4.45
N LEU A 345 1.07 0.28 -5.58
CA LEU A 345 1.40 -0.39 -6.83
C LEU A 345 2.91 -0.64 -6.89
N PRO A 346 3.37 -1.87 -7.20
CA PRO A 346 4.81 -2.16 -7.25
C PRO A 346 5.49 -1.38 -8.37
N ARG A 347 6.70 -0.86 -8.12
CA ARG A 347 7.54 -0.25 -9.16
C ARG A 347 7.90 -1.25 -10.25
N ASP A 348 8.31 -0.73 -11.40
CA ASP A 348 8.69 -1.53 -12.56
C ASP A 348 9.81 -2.56 -12.25
N SER A 349 10.74 -2.26 -11.34
CA SER A 349 11.80 -3.21 -10.93
C SER A 349 11.25 -4.48 -10.27
N VAL A 350 10.17 -4.35 -9.50
CA VAL A 350 9.47 -5.46 -8.86
C VAL A 350 8.48 -6.09 -9.86
N TRP A 351 7.70 -5.26 -10.55
CA TRP A 351 6.64 -5.74 -11.43
C TRP A 351 7.17 -6.57 -12.60
N ASN A 352 8.31 -6.21 -13.18
CA ASN A 352 8.92 -7.03 -14.24
C ASN A 352 9.28 -8.43 -13.74
N LYS A 353 9.82 -8.56 -12.51
CA LYS A 353 10.14 -9.87 -11.90
C LYS A 353 8.88 -10.68 -11.61
N VAL A 354 7.79 -10.04 -11.18
CA VAL A 354 6.49 -10.71 -11.03
C VAL A 354 6.04 -11.27 -12.37
N LYS A 355 6.13 -10.49 -13.45
CA LYS A 355 5.77 -10.97 -14.79
C LYS A 355 6.60 -12.18 -15.24
N ASP A 356 7.89 -12.23 -14.92
CA ASP A 356 8.72 -13.39 -15.24
C ASP A 356 8.17 -14.68 -14.60
N VAL A 357 7.59 -14.59 -13.39
CA VAL A 357 6.91 -15.71 -12.72
C VAL A 357 5.59 -16.05 -13.40
N LEU A 358 4.77 -15.04 -13.73
CA LEU A 358 3.45 -15.22 -14.31
C LEU A 358 3.49 -15.76 -15.74
N ASP A 359 4.39 -15.22 -16.57
CA ASP A 359 4.51 -15.52 -17.99
C ASP A 359 5.49 -16.68 -18.25
N GLY A 360 6.14 -17.20 -17.20
CA GLY A 360 6.98 -18.38 -17.23
C GLY A 360 6.32 -19.55 -16.48
N PRO A 361 6.74 -19.88 -15.25
CA PRO A 361 6.27 -21.05 -14.52
C PRO A 361 4.74 -21.19 -14.40
N PHE A 362 4.01 -20.08 -14.17
CA PHE A 362 2.57 -20.16 -13.94
C PHE A 362 1.76 -20.54 -15.19
N THR A 363 2.29 -20.28 -16.40
CA THR A 363 1.61 -20.64 -17.66
C THR A 363 1.50 -22.16 -17.90
N GLN A 364 2.23 -22.97 -17.13
CA GLN A 364 2.30 -24.42 -17.29
C GLN A 364 1.23 -25.18 -16.49
N ALA A 365 0.41 -24.45 -15.74
CA ALA A 365 -0.64 -25.01 -14.90
C ALA A 365 -2.00 -24.42 -15.23
N ASP A 366 -3.03 -25.26 -15.10
CA ASP A 366 -4.43 -24.89 -15.22
C ASP A 366 -4.95 -24.30 -13.89
N GLU A 367 -4.43 -24.79 -12.76
CA GLU A 367 -4.77 -24.34 -11.40
C GLU A 367 -3.52 -23.93 -10.62
N LEU A 368 -3.60 -22.80 -9.91
CA LEU A 368 -2.52 -22.23 -9.12
C LEU A 368 -2.88 -22.18 -7.64
N ILE A 369 -2.12 -22.86 -6.79
CA ILE A 369 -2.31 -22.84 -5.33
C ILE A 369 -1.12 -22.19 -4.66
N GLY A 370 -1.35 -21.07 -3.97
CA GLY A 370 -0.35 -20.41 -3.16
C GLY A 370 -0.28 -21.03 -1.76
N VAL A 371 0.92 -21.25 -1.22
CA VAL A 371 1.12 -21.68 0.16
C VAL A 371 2.21 -20.83 0.81
N HIS A 372 1.82 -20.05 1.82
CA HIS A 372 2.75 -19.24 2.59
C HIS A 372 2.97 -19.83 3.99
N VAL A 373 4.21 -20.26 4.27
CA VAL A 373 4.60 -20.86 5.56
C VAL A 373 5.60 -19.97 6.31
N ARG A 374 5.21 -19.49 7.49
CA ARG A 374 6.03 -18.62 8.36
C ARG A 374 6.13 -19.18 9.78
N TYR A 375 7.35 -19.50 10.19
CA TYR A 375 7.67 -19.90 11.56
C TYR A 375 8.14 -18.70 12.39
N ARG A 376 7.21 -18.00 13.07
CA ARG A 376 7.50 -16.78 13.85
C ARG A 376 8.61 -16.95 14.89
N GLY A 377 8.76 -18.14 15.48
CA GLY A 377 9.87 -18.49 16.38
C GLY A 377 11.20 -18.80 15.67
N GLY A 378 11.31 -18.47 14.37
CA GLY A 378 12.51 -18.67 13.58
C GLY A 378 12.89 -20.13 13.42
N TYR A 379 14.20 -20.38 13.33
CA TYR A 379 14.75 -21.69 13.05
C TYR A 379 14.38 -22.74 14.12
N VAL A 380 14.30 -22.35 15.39
CA VAL A 380 13.92 -23.26 16.49
C VAL A 380 12.49 -23.78 16.30
N GLN A 381 11.54 -22.89 15.98
CA GLN A 381 10.16 -23.31 15.71
C GLN A 381 10.08 -24.16 14.43
N TYR A 382 10.84 -23.80 13.40
CA TYR A 382 10.94 -24.60 12.18
C TYR A 382 11.42 -26.02 12.49
N GLN A 383 12.52 -26.21 13.21
CA GLN A 383 13.02 -27.55 13.56
C GLN A 383 11.97 -28.39 14.30
N ASN A 384 11.23 -27.78 15.21
CA ASN A 384 10.25 -28.48 16.04
C ASN A 384 8.95 -28.79 15.30
N LEU A 385 8.49 -27.90 14.41
CA LEU A 385 7.15 -27.98 13.81
C LEU A 385 7.15 -28.34 12.33
N ASN A 386 8.29 -28.37 11.62
CA ASN A 386 8.29 -28.50 10.15
C ASN A 386 7.56 -29.76 9.66
N ALA A 387 7.87 -30.93 10.20
CA ALA A 387 7.20 -32.16 9.79
C ALA A 387 5.68 -32.11 10.05
N HIS A 388 5.30 -31.52 11.20
CA HIS A 388 3.89 -31.35 11.58
C HIS A 388 3.16 -30.37 10.64
N VAL A 389 3.74 -29.20 10.39
CA VAL A 389 3.16 -28.17 9.50
C VAL A 389 3.08 -28.68 8.07
N ASN A 390 4.10 -29.38 7.57
CA ASN A 390 4.07 -30.02 6.26
C ASN A 390 2.89 -30.99 6.13
N HIS A 391 2.68 -31.83 7.15
CA HIS A 391 1.56 -32.76 7.20
C HIS A 391 0.21 -32.02 7.21
N LYS A 392 0.06 -30.98 8.02
CA LYS A 392 -1.16 -30.16 8.09
C LYS A 392 -1.46 -29.44 6.76
N VAL A 393 -0.44 -28.91 6.10
CA VAL A 393 -0.57 -28.30 4.76
C VAL A 393 -1.07 -29.33 3.76
N HIS A 394 -0.44 -30.51 3.69
CA HIS A 394 -0.85 -31.56 2.77
C HIS A 394 -2.29 -32.02 3.03
N GLN A 395 -2.65 -32.25 4.29
CA GLN A 395 -4.03 -32.57 4.67
C GLN A 395 -5.01 -31.45 4.31
N CYS A 396 -4.65 -30.19 4.50
CA CYS A 396 -5.48 -29.05 4.14
C CYS A 396 -5.74 -28.99 2.64
N LEU A 397 -4.71 -29.23 1.83
CA LEU A 397 -4.82 -29.26 0.37
C LEU A 397 -5.83 -30.32 -0.09
N LEU A 398 -5.80 -31.52 0.51
CA LEU A 398 -6.74 -32.60 0.20
C LEU A 398 -8.15 -32.32 0.75
N ALA A 399 -8.26 -31.99 2.04
CA ALA A 399 -9.55 -31.81 2.72
C ALA A 399 -10.30 -30.56 2.25
N GLY A 400 -9.58 -29.51 1.85
CA GLY A 400 -10.14 -28.31 1.24
C GLY A 400 -10.55 -28.50 -0.23
N GLY A 401 -10.35 -29.69 -0.81
CA GLY A 401 -10.63 -29.98 -2.21
C GLY A 401 -9.75 -29.21 -3.20
N LEU A 402 -8.62 -28.66 -2.73
CA LEU A 402 -7.67 -27.90 -3.54
C LEU A 402 -6.74 -28.83 -4.33
N LEU A 403 -6.40 -29.98 -3.76
CA LEU A 403 -5.84 -31.11 -4.48
C LEU A 403 -6.85 -32.25 -4.52
N ARG A 404 -7.10 -32.79 -5.70
CA ARG A 404 -7.87 -34.04 -5.86
C ARG A 404 -6.88 -35.20 -5.86
N PRO A 405 -6.86 -36.06 -4.84
CA PRO A 405 -6.07 -37.29 -4.94
C PRO A 405 -6.65 -38.13 -6.10
N GLY A 406 -5.80 -38.63 -6.99
CA GLY A 406 -6.24 -39.54 -8.04
C GLY A 406 -7.04 -40.69 -7.42
N HIS A 407 -8.28 -40.87 -7.89
CA HIS A 407 -9.06 -42.12 -8.05
C HIS A 407 -10.52 -41.77 -8.38
N HIS A 408 -10.82 -41.48 -9.66
CA HIS A 408 -12.08 -41.88 -10.29
C HIS A 408 -11.85 -42.11 -11.79
N PRO A 409 -12.01 -43.35 -12.32
CA PRO A 409 -11.77 -43.68 -13.72
C PRO A 409 -12.74 -43.04 -14.74
N LEU A 410 -13.62 -42.12 -14.32
CA LEU A 410 -14.80 -41.71 -15.10
C LEU A 410 -14.96 -40.21 -15.30
N THR A 411 -14.03 -39.37 -14.83
CA THR A 411 -14.00 -37.94 -15.20
C THR A 411 -12.55 -37.49 -15.40
N PHE A 412 -12.07 -37.62 -16.63
CA PHE A 412 -10.82 -37.02 -17.10
C PHE A 412 -10.95 -35.49 -17.10
N THR A 413 -10.62 -34.84 -15.98
CA THR A 413 -10.15 -33.45 -16.07
C THR A 413 -8.64 -33.50 -16.13
N ASN A 414 -8.08 -33.35 -17.33
CA ASN A 414 -6.64 -33.29 -17.63
C ASN A 414 -5.96 -32.01 -17.07
N SER A 415 -6.40 -31.49 -15.93
CA SER A 415 -5.94 -30.23 -15.34
C SER A 415 -4.58 -30.43 -14.65
N SER A 416 -3.57 -29.59 -14.91
CA SER A 416 -2.33 -29.57 -14.11
C SER A 416 -2.38 -28.50 -13.03
N THR A 417 -1.86 -28.82 -11.85
CA THR A 417 -1.81 -27.90 -10.70
C THR A 417 -0.37 -27.49 -10.41
N LEU A 418 -0.13 -26.20 -10.14
CA LEU A 418 1.13 -25.69 -9.61
C LEU A 418 0.94 -25.19 -8.18
N ILE A 419 1.72 -25.73 -7.25
CA ILE A 419 1.80 -25.25 -5.87
C ILE A 419 2.98 -24.29 -5.77
N PHE A 420 2.65 -23.01 -5.57
CA PHE A 420 3.62 -21.94 -5.36
C PHE A 420 3.85 -21.72 -3.85
N ILE A 421 5.06 -22.03 -3.39
CA ILE A 421 5.44 -21.96 -1.98
C ILE A 421 6.28 -20.70 -1.75
N SER A 422 5.88 -19.93 -0.74
CA SER A 422 6.70 -18.87 -0.15
C SER A 422 6.98 -19.22 1.31
N SER A 423 8.26 -19.44 1.62
CA SER A 423 8.74 -19.70 2.96
C SER A 423 10.24 -19.43 3.04
N LEU A 424 10.72 -19.03 4.22
CA LEU A 424 12.16 -18.91 4.46
C LEU A 424 12.86 -20.28 4.38
N TYR A 425 12.15 -21.38 4.62
CA TYR A 425 12.74 -22.72 4.70
C TYR A 425 12.24 -23.62 3.56
N PRO A 426 13.07 -24.56 3.08
CA PRO A 426 12.72 -25.46 1.98
C PRO A 426 11.88 -26.67 2.42
N GLY A 427 11.67 -26.86 3.73
CA GLY A 427 11.11 -28.09 4.28
C GLY A 427 9.76 -28.51 3.70
N LEU A 428 8.87 -27.57 3.36
CA LEU A 428 7.58 -27.90 2.72
C LEU A 428 7.76 -28.31 1.25
N HIS A 429 8.60 -27.58 0.51
CA HIS A 429 8.92 -27.91 -0.87
C HIS A 429 9.48 -29.32 -0.97
N ASP A 430 10.46 -29.64 -0.13
CA ASP A 430 11.12 -30.95 -0.11
C ASP A 430 10.15 -32.09 0.20
N GLU A 431 9.14 -31.84 1.04
CA GLU A 431 8.12 -32.84 1.35
C GLU A 431 7.12 -33.03 0.20
N LEU A 432 6.62 -31.93 -0.37
CA LEU A 432 5.65 -32.03 -1.47
C LEU A 432 6.26 -32.61 -2.75
N VAL A 433 7.55 -32.36 -3.03
CA VAL A 433 8.25 -32.99 -4.15
C VAL A 433 8.38 -34.51 -3.98
N LYS A 434 8.51 -35.01 -2.74
CA LYS A 434 8.52 -36.47 -2.47
C LYS A 434 7.14 -37.07 -2.67
N LEU A 435 6.09 -36.38 -2.24
CA LEU A 435 4.70 -36.84 -2.38
C LEU A 435 4.20 -36.78 -3.82
N TYR A 436 4.66 -35.78 -4.60
CA TYR A 436 4.27 -35.54 -5.97
C TYR A 436 5.49 -35.47 -6.90
N PRO A 437 6.16 -36.61 -7.16
CA PRO A 437 7.33 -36.63 -8.04
C PRO A 437 6.93 -36.30 -9.49
N ARG A 438 7.83 -35.64 -10.22
CA ARG A 438 7.60 -35.29 -11.64
C ARG A 438 7.27 -36.54 -12.46
N GLY A 439 6.22 -36.46 -13.28
CA GLY A 439 5.75 -37.55 -14.12
C GLY A 439 4.73 -38.48 -13.46
N ASN A 440 4.32 -38.22 -12.21
CA ASN A 440 3.20 -38.90 -11.59
C ASN A 440 1.85 -38.52 -12.28
N GLU A 441 0.88 -39.41 -12.21
CA GLU A 441 -0.48 -39.25 -12.75
C GLU A 441 -1.21 -38.04 -12.14
N ASP A 442 -0.83 -37.62 -10.94
CA ASP A 442 -1.44 -36.48 -10.22
C ASP A 442 -1.15 -35.11 -10.87
N ARG A 443 -0.16 -34.98 -11.77
CA ARG A 443 0.18 -33.74 -12.52
C ARG A 443 0.33 -32.46 -11.65
N VAL A 444 0.84 -32.63 -10.43
CA VAL A 444 1.17 -31.55 -9.50
C VAL A 444 2.63 -31.13 -9.67
N ASN A 445 2.88 -29.85 -9.90
CA ASN A 445 4.21 -29.25 -9.89
C ASN A 445 4.40 -28.39 -8.63
N ILE A 446 5.63 -28.34 -8.11
CA ILE A 446 5.97 -27.56 -6.93
C ILE A 446 7.00 -26.49 -7.33
N LEU A 447 6.79 -25.25 -6.91
CA LEU A 447 7.69 -24.13 -7.14
C LEU A 447 7.91 -23.35 -5.85
N GLN A 448 9.17 -23.14 -5.48
CA GLN A 448 9.61 -22.20 -4.46
C GLN A 448 10.72 -21.34 -5.08
N LEU A 449 10.57 -20.00 -5.06
CA LEU A 449 11.56 -19.11 -5.70
C LEU A 449 12.81 -18.94 -4.83
N SER A 450 12.61 -18.80 -3.53
CA SER A 450 13.68 -18.55 -2.57
C SER A 450 13.51 -19.37 -1.28
N SER A 451 14.62 -19.57 -0.58
CA SER A 451 14.67 -20.23 0.73
C SER A 451 15.81 -19.65 1.57
N GLU A 452 15.67 -18.37 1.95
CA GLU A 452 16.72 -17.55 2.55
C GLU A 452 17.19 -18.02 3.95
N GLY A 453 16.44 -18.90 4.62
CA GLY A 453 16.74 -19.47 5.94
C GLY A 453 16.57 -18.48 7.11
N GLU A 454 16.82 -17.19 6.88
CA GLU A 454 16.66 -16.11 7.84
C GLU A 454 15.94 -14.91 7.23
N GLN A 455 15.30 -14.12 8.08
CA GLN A 455 14.66 -12.88 7.66
C GLN A 455 15.66 -11.73 7.71
N TYR A 456 15.95 -11.16 6.55
CA TYR A 456 16.72 -9.92 6.43
C TYR A 456 15.82 -8.77 5.98
N SER A 457 16.34 -7.54 6.06
CA SER A 457 15.68 -6.33 5.56
C SER A 457 16.63 -5.52 4.70
N GLY A 458 16.09 -4.86 3.69
CA GLY A 458 16.87 -4.05 2.74
C GLY A 458 16.21 -4.09 1.38
N LEU A 459 16.54 -3.12 0.51
CA LEU A 459 15.79 -2.92 -0.73
C LEU A 459 15.71 -4.19 -1.59
N GLN A 460 16.83 -4.87 -1.84
CA GLN A 460 16.84 -6.08 -2.68
C GLN A 460 16.04 -7.24 -2.07
N ILE A 461 16.12 -7.41 -0.75
CA ILE A 461 15.40 -8.46 -0.02
C ILE A 461 13.90 -8.15 -0.01
N ASP A 462 13.53 -6.89 0.20
CA ASP A 462 12.15 -6.43 0.17
C ASP A 462 11.55 -6.52 -1.25
N GLU A 463 12.34 -6.27 -2.30
CA GLU A 463 11.89 -6.51 -3.68
C GLU A 463 11.57 -8.00 -3.89
N GLY A 464 12.44 -8.91 -3.46
CA GLY A 464 12.20 -10.36 -3.57
C GLY A 464 10.94 -10.80 -2.80
N ALA A 465 10.79 -10.31 -1.57
CA ALA A 465 9.61 -10.54 -0.76
C ALA A 465 8.33 -10.03 -1.44
N LEU A 466 8.35 -8.82 -2.03
CA LEU A 466 7.20 -8.26 -2.73
C LEU A 466 6.84 -9.03 -4.00
N VAL A 467 7.84 -9.56 -4.73
CA VAL A 467 7.61 -10.43 -5.89
C VAL A 467 6.83 -11.68 -5.49
N GLU A 468 7.23 -12.35 -4.41
CA GLU A 468 6.54 -13.54 -3.91
C GLU A 468 5.14 -13.22 -3.36
N ILE A 469 4.96 -12.10 -2.63
CA ILE A 469 3.64 -11.62 -2.17
C ILE A 469 2.68 -11.45 -3.35
N LEU A 470 3.11 -10.76 -4.40
CA LEU A 470 2.27 -10.50 -5.57
C LEU A 470 2.03 -11.77 -6.39
N SER A 471 3.00 -12.68 -6.45
CA SER A 471 2.83 -13.99 -7.10
C SER A 471 1.79 -14.85 -6.37
N LEU A 472 1.83 -14.90 -5.03
CA LEU A 472 0.79 -15.54 -4.20
C LEU A 472 -0.58 -14.88 -4.43
N SER A 473 -0.63 -13.56 -4.59
CA SER A 473 -1.88 -12.83 -4.81
C SER A 473 -2.58 -13.18 -6.13
N LEU A 474 -1.83 -13.75 -7.07
CA LEU A 474 -2.31 -14.14 -8.40
C LEU A 474 -2.61 -15.64 -8.52
N CYS A 475 -2.46 -16.40 -7.43
CA CYS A 475 -2.98 -17.77 -7.34
C CYS A 475 -4.51 -17.79 -7.24
N ASP A 476 -5.09 -18.98 -7.44
CA ASP A 476 -6.53 -19.24 -7.40
C ASP A 476 -7.04 -19.52 -5.98
N ALA A 477 -6.16 -20.05 -5.13
CA ALA A 477 -6.39 -20.22 -3.71
C ALA A 477 -5.09 -19.99 -2.95
N VAL A 478 -5.18 -19.62 -1.67
CA VAL A 478 -4.01 -19.43 -0.82
C VAL A 478 -4.19 -20.04 0.56
N LEU A 479 -3.20 -20.83 0.98
CA LEU A 479 -3.01 -21.29 2.35
C LEU A 479 -2.00 -20.39 3.03
N ILE A 480 -2.30 -19.95 4.25
CA ILE A 480 -1.50 -18.96 4.96
C ILE A 480 -1.17 -19.42 6.38
N SER A 481 -0.01 -19.00 6.87
CA SER A 481 0.32 -19.14 8.28
C SER A 481 -0.43 -18.13 9.14
N PRO A 482 -0.79 -18.49 10.38
CA PRO A 482 -1.46 -17.58 11.30
C PRO A 482 -0.57 -16.37 11.62
N MET A 483 -1.21 -15.22 11.85
CA MET A 483 -0.61 -13.95 12.26
C MET A 483 0.36 -13.31 11.26
N SER A 484 0.44 -13.82 10.02
CA SER A 484 1.43 -13.33 9.08
C SER A 484 0.91 -12.18 8.22
N THR A 485 1.44 -10.98 8.48
CA THR A 485 1.17 -9.76 7.69
C THR A 485 1.66 -9.86 6.25
N TYR A 486 2.68 -10.68 5.99
CA TYR A 486 3.14 -11.02 4.64
C TYR A 486 2.01 -11.66 3.83
N SER A 487 1.37 -12.69 4.39
CA SER A 487 0.23 -13.33 3.74
C SER A 487 -1.01 -12.43 3.70
N THR A 488 -1.19 -11.55 4.70
CA THR A 488 -2.25 -10.52 4.65
C THR A 488 -2.18 -9.68 3.39
N LEU A 489 -0.99 -9.23 3.01
CA LEU A 489 -0.83 -8.55 1.73
C LEU A 489 -1.20 -9.45 0.56
N ALA A 490 -0.71 -10.69 0.51
CA ALA A 490 -0.95 -11.60 -0.60
C ALA A 490 -2.45 -11.85 -0.84
N HIS A 491 -3.20 -12.23 0.21
CA HIS A 491 -4.63 -12.51 0.04
C HIS A 491 -5.46 -11.25 -0.15
N ALA A 492 -5.08 -10.11 0.44
CA ALA A 492 -5.80 -8.85 0.23
C ALA A 492 -5.57 -8.27 -1.17
N TYR A 493 -4.33 -8.27 -1.69
CA TYR A 493 -4.07 -7.96 -3.09
C TYR A 493 -4.84 -8.90 -4.02
N GLY A 494 -4.87 -10.19 -3.69
CA GLY A 494 -5.54 -11.21 -4.49
C GLY A 494 -7.06 -11.17 -4.39
N GLY A 495 -7.64 -10.37 -3.51
CA GLY A 495 -9.08 -10.40 -3.31
C GLY A 495 -9.60 -11.77 -2.83
N MET A 496 -8.79 -12.49 -2.05
CA MET A 496 -9.05 -13.88 -1.66
C MET A 496 -9.35 -13.98 -0.17
N THR A 497 -10.33 -14.81 0.18
CA THR A 497 -10.44 -15.36 1.53
C THR A 497 -9.45 -16.53 1.64
N PRO A 498 -8.47 -16.51 2.56
CA PRO A 498 -7.46 -17.57 2.66
C PRO A 498 -7.92 -18.79 3.48
N TRP A 499 -7.15 -19.89 3.39
CA TRP A 499 -7.18 -20.98 4.37
C TRP A 499 -6.05 -20.79 5.38
N ILE A 500 -6.37 -20.70 6.67
CA ILE A 500 -5.40 -20.51 7.76
C ILE A 500 -4.92 -21.88 8.22
N ILE A 501 -3.62 -22.14 8.12
CA ILE A 501 -3.01 -23.42 8.54
C ILE A 501 -3.01 -23.48 10.07
N ASN A 502 -3.55 -24.55 10.64
CA ASN A 502 -3.56 -24.73 12.08
C ASN A 502 -2.26 -25.42 12.52
N PHE A 503 -1.38 -24.66 13.19
CA PHE A 503 -0.08 -25.16 13.67
C PHE A 503 -0.22 -26.02 14.95
N GLN A 504 -1.41 -26.10 15.53
CA GLN A 504 -1.71 -26.83 16.76
C GLN A 504 -2.47 -28.13 16.45
N ASP A 505 -2.27 -29.14 17.28
CA ASP A 505 -2.85 -30.48 17.10
C ASP A 505 -4.36 -30.56 17.38
N ASP A 506 -4.88 -29.70 18.23
CA ASP A 506 -6.26 -29.72 18.73
C ASP A 506 -7.30 -29.27 17.70
N GLN A 507 -6.86 -28.82 16.52
CA GLN A 507 -7.71 -28.34 15.44
C GLN A 507 -7.50 -29.16 14.16
N GLY A 508 -8.45 -29.05 13.23
CA GLY A 508 -8.33 -29.61 11.88
C GLY A 508 -7.09 -29.10 11.13
N PRO A 509 -6.80 -29.56 9.91
CA PRO A 509 -5.57 -29.18 9.19
C PRO A 509 -5.46 -27.67 8.89
N CYS A 510 -6.60 -27.04 8.63
CA CYS A 510 -6.72 -25.61 8.41
C CYS A 510 -8.17 -25.16 8.60
N THR A 511 -8.35 -23.84 8.70
CA THR A 511 -9.65 -23.20 8.86
C THR A 511 -9.85 -22.17 7.76
N ARG A 512 -11.01 -22.13 7.12
CA ARG A 512 -11.33 -21.05 6.17
C ARG A 512 -11.42 -19.73 6.94
N ALA A 513 -10.74 -18.69 6.46
CA ALA A 513 -10.83 -17.38 7.08
C ALA A 513 -12.27 -16.84 6.96
N GLN A 514 -12.72 -16.10 7.98
CA GLN A 514 -14.05 -15.49 8.06
C GLN A 514 -14.16 -14.23 7.18
N ALA A 515 -13.01 -13.66 6.79
CA ALA A 515 -12.95 -12.50 5.94
C ALA A 515 -11.65 -12.50 5.12
N LEU A 516 -11.67 -11.68 4.07
CA LEU A 516 -10.51 -11.36 3.25
C LEU A 516 -9.58 -10.34 3.91
N ASP A 517 -10.10 -9.53 4.84
CA ASP A 517 -9.32 -8.46 5.47
C ASP A 517 -8.27 -8.99 6.46
N GLY A 518 -7.31 -8.15 6.81
CA GLY A 518 -6.26 -8.47 7.79
C GLY A 518 -6.69 -8.29 9.24
N CYS A 519 -5.91 -8.88 10.15
CA CYS A 519 -6.07 -8.66 11.59
C CYS A 519 -5.30 -7.43 12.08
N TYR A 520 -5.98 -6.51 12.79
CA TYR A 520 -5.33 -5.57 13.68
C TYR A 520 -4.95 -6.28 14.98
N GLN A 521 -3.72 -6.81 14.99
CA GLN A 521 -3.18 -7.56 16.12
C GLN A 521 -3.00 -6.66 17.34
N GLY A 522 -3.47 -7.13 18.50
CA GLY A 522 -3.34 -6.42 19.78
C GLY A 522 -4.31 -5.24 19.96
N ALA A 523 -5.29 -5.08 19.06
CA ALA A 523 -6.32 -4.04 19.16
C ALA A 523 -7.11 -4.10 20.48
N GLY A 524 -7.54 -2.94 20.95
CA GLY A 524 -8.45 -2.83 22.08
C GLY A 524 -9.83 -3.42 21.76
N VAL A 525 -10.55 -3.86 22.79
CA VAL A 525 -11.93 -4.37 22.64
C VAL A 525 -13.00 -3.45 23.24
N PHE A 526 -12.58 -2.41 23.97
CA PHE A 526 -13.41 -1.37 24.55
C PHE A 526 -12.87 0.01 24.19
N TYR A 527 -13.76 0.99 24.04
CA TYR A 527 -13.37 2.39 23.91
C TYR A 527 -12.75 2.91 25.21
N VAL A 528 -11.70 3.72 25.07
CA VAL A 528 -11.06 4.46 26.17
C VAL A 528 -11.20 5.95 25.88
N CYS A 529 -12.42 6.48 26.01
CA CYS A 529 -12.79 7.83 25.58
C CYS A 529 -13.45 8.62 26.72
N PRO A 530 -12.69 8.98 27.77
CA PRO A 530 -13.25 9.53 29.01
C PRO A 530 -14.02 10.84 28.82
N LEU A 531 -13.76 11.57 27.72
CA LEU A 531 -14.43 12.83 27.37
C LEU A 531 -15.65 12.65 26.47
N ASP A 532 -15.94 11.42 26.04
CA ASP A 532 -17.06 11.07 25.18
C ASP A 532 -17.95 10.01 25.86
N PRO A 533 -18.80 10.39 26.84
CA PRO A 533 -19.58 9.46 27.65
C PRO A 533 -20.52 8.53 26.85
N ALA A 534 -20.90 8.93 25.63
CA ALA A 534 -21.72 8.13 24.75
C ALA A 534 -21.03 6.84 24.26
N VAL A 535 -19.69 6.84 24.19
CA VAL A 535 -18.89 5.72 23.70
C VAL A 535 -17.93 5.15 24.76
N ASP A 536 -17.54 5.93 25.77
CA ASP A 536 -16.57 5.50 26.78
C ASP A 536 -16.94 4.14 27.40
N LYS A 537 -15.95 3.24 27.50
CA LYS A 537 -16.07 1.88 28.05
C LYS A 537 -17.10 0.99 27.35
N GLN A 538 -17.70 1.43 26.24
CA GLN A 538 -18.55 0.55 25.43
C GLN A 538 -17.69 -0.47 24.68
N PRO A 539 -18.18 -1.71 24.48
CA PRO A 539 -17.49 -2.67 23.62
C PRO A 539 -17.48 -2.17 22.17
N ILE A 540 -16.30 -2.14 21.53
CA ILE A 540 -16.15 -1.63 20.14
C ILE A 540 -17.03 -2.42 19.17
N MET A 541 -16.99 -3.75 19.26
CA MET A 541 -17.75 -4.66 18.38
C MET A 541 -19.28 -4.58 18.59
N LYS A 542 -19.75 -4.01 19.71
CA LYS A 542 -21.18 -3.75 19.92
C LYS A 542 -21.64 -2.53 19.13
N LEU A 543 -20.79 -1.50 19.03
CA LEU A 543 -21.08 -0.27 18.29
C LEU A 543 -20.72 -0.38 16.81
N VAL A 544 -19.79 -1.26 16.45
CA VAL A 544 -19.35 -1.53 15.08
C VAL A 544 -19.44 -3.03 14.79
N PRO A 545 -20.62 -3.54 14.40
CA PRO A 545 -20.83 -4.98 14.23
C PRO A 545 -20.00 -5.64 13.12
N SER A 546 -19.50 -4.84 12.17
CA SER A 546 -18.57 -5.28 11.11
C SER A 546 -17.15 -5.54 11.64
N LEU A 547 -16.83 -5.20 12.88
CA LEU A 547 -15.60 -5.63 13.54
C LEU A 547 -15.85 -6.92 14.33
N LYS A 548 -14.96 -7.89 14.14
CA LYS A 548 -14.97 -9.17 14.86
C LYS A 548 -13.59 -9.52 15.39
N PRO A 549 -13.49 -10.41 16.40
CA PRO A 549 -12.20 -10.95 16.81
C PRO A 549 -11.52 -11.67 15.65
N CYS A 550 -10.19 -11.54 15.55
CA CYS A 550 -9.43 -12.30 14.58
C CYS A 550 -9.46 -13.80 14.90
N GLN A 551 -9.33 -14.65 13.88
CA GLN A 551 -9.32 -16.11 14.06
C GLN A 551 -7.95 -16.65 14.45
N ASP A 552 -6.88 -15.91 14.19
CA ASP A 552 -5.50 -16.38 14.30
C ASP A 552 -4.68 -15.64 15.38
N SER A 553 -5.26 -14.63 16.03
CA SER A 553 -4.61 -13.82 17.07
C SER A 553 -5.61 -13.03 17.91
N SER A 554 -5.14 -12.48 19.03
CA SER A 554 -5.85 -11.41 19.73
C SER A 554 -5.85 -10.15 18.86
N GLY A 555 -7.03 -9.57 18.63
CA GLY A 555 -7.17 -8.38 17.81
C GLY A 555 -8.56 -8.29 17.19
N VAL A 556 -8.73 -7.35 16.27
CA VAL A 556 -9.98 -7.18 15.51
C VAL A 556 -9.70 -7.13 14.02
N GLN A 557 -10.66 -7.57 13.23
CA GLN A 557 -10.62 -7.47 11.77
C GLN A 557 -11.99 -7.06 11.25
N LEU A 558 -12.00 -6.48 10.04
CA LEU A 558 -13.24 -6.18 9.35
C LEU A 558 -13.81 -7.46 8.74
N VAL A 559 -15.10 -7.68 8.93
CA VAL A 559 -15.87 -8.77 8.30
C VAL A 559 -17.06 -8.20 7.55
N HIS A 560 -17.54 -8.98 6.58
CA HIS A 560 -18.72 -8.66 5.78
C HIS A 560 -20.02 -8.69 6.58
#